data_AF-A0A7Y3EJL4-F1
#
_entry.id   AF-A0A7Y3EJL4-F1
#
_cell.length_a   1.000
_cell.length_b   1.000
_cell.length_c   1.000
_cell.angle_alpha   90.00
_cell.angle_beta   90.00
_cell.angle_gamma   90.00
#
_symmetry.space_group_name_H-M   'P 1'
#
loop_
_entity.id
_entity.type
_entity.pdbx_description
1 polymer ?
#
loop_
_entity_poly.entity_id
_entity_poly.type
_entity_poly.pdbx_seq_one_letter_code
_entity_poly.pdbx_strand_id
1 'polypeptide(L)'
;MNTTLQNTHTPERPSKAEGNFYKPLGDKIGPGMNERVQKLRKLSFETEPSLSIERALIQTKFYKENFGKYSIPVMRGMNFLEICKHKTIYLGEGELIVGERGPSPKSVPTFPELTCHSVEDFHVLNTRDMQRYTILQEDIDIYEKEVIPYWEGKTMRERIFKHVPEEWSRAYEAGLFTEFMEQRAPGHTCLDDKIYKKGM
;
A
#
# COMPACT_ATOMS: atom_id res chain seq x y z
N MET A 1 -31.68 -1.75 -25.80
CA MET A 1 -31.24 -0.35 -25.96
C MET A 1 -29.86 -0.25 -25.32
N ASN A 2 -28.80 -0.17 -26.13
CA ASN A 2 -27.43 0.05 -25.64
C ASN A 2 -27.28 1.53 -25.29
N THR A 3 -27.48 1.88 -24.02
CA THR A 3 -27.05 3.17 -23.49
C THR A 3 -25.55 3.08 -23.23
N THR A 4 -24.76 3.45 -24.23
CA THR A 4 -23.34 3.73 -24.04
C THR A 4 -23.24 4.92 -23.09
N LEU A 5 -22.93 4.67 -21.82
CA LEU A 5 -22.58 5.72 -20.86
C LEU A 5 -21.35 6.45 -21.42
N GLN A 6 -21.55 7.63 -22.01
CA GLN A 6 -20.45 8.50 -22.38
C GLN A 6 -19.79 8.98 -21.10
N ASN A 7 -18.62 8.44 -20.80
CA ASN A 7 -17.81 8.82 -19.65
C ASN A 7 -17.14 10.18 -19.94
N THR A 8 -17.91 11.27 -19.82
CA THR A 8 -17.46 12.65 -20.10
C THR A 8 -16.83 13.35 -18.89
N HIS A 9 -16.44 12.60 -17.87
CA HIS A 9 -15.97 13.19 -16.62
C HIS A 9 -14.48 13.54 -16.71
N THR A 10 -14.18 14.73 -17.23
CA THR A 10 -12.96 15.42 -16.78
C THR A 10 -13.09 15.57 -15.26
N PRO A 11 -12.15 15.04 -14.45
CA PRO A 11 -12.26 15.14 -13.00
C PRO A 11 -12.37 16.60 -12.57
N GLU A 12 -13.34 16.92 -11.70
CA GLU A 12 -13.50 18.28 -11.14
C GLU A 12 -12.23 18.77 -10.44
N ARG A 13 -11.39 17.83 -9.99
CA ARG A 13 -10.07 18.09 -9.43
C ARG A 13 -9.02 17.23 -10.12
N PRO A 14 -7.96 17.83 -10.71
CA PRO A 14 -6.81 17.08 -11.18
C PRO A 14 -6.20 16.23 -10.07
N SER A 15 -5.74 15.02 -10.39
CA SER A 15 -5.07 14.13 -9.42
C SER A 15 -3.87 14.78 -8.71
N LYS A 16 -3.26 15.78 -9.35
CA LYS A 16 -2.10 16.56 -8.87
C LYS A 16 -2.46 17.86 -8.13
N ALA A 17 -3.72 18.13 -7.82
CA ALA A 17 -4.11 19.36 -7.13
C ALA A 17 -3.93 19.24 -5.60
N GLU A 18 -3.26 20.23 -4.98
CA GLU A 18 -3.04 20.31 -3.52
C GLU A 18 -4.34 20.37 -2.72
N GLY A 19 -5.42 20.87 -3.33
CA GLY A 19 -6.74 20.94 -2.75
C GLY A 19 -7.67 21.81 -3.59
N ASN A 20 -8.92 21.93 -3.17
CA ASN A 20 -9.98 22.59 -3.96
C ASN A 20 -9.81 24.12 -4.07
N PHE A 21 -8.96 24.73 -3.24
CA PHE A 21 -8.83 26.19 -3.13
C PHE A 21 -7.40 26.70 -3.38
N TYR A 22 -6.48 25.82 -3.78
CA TYR A 22 -5.09 26.20 -4.04
C TYR A 22 -4.91 26.58 -5.51
N LYS A 23 -4.35 27.77 -5.76
CA LYS A 23 -3.85 28.11 -7.09
C LYS A 23 -2.55 27.33 -7.34
N PRO A 24 -2.31 26.78 -8.54
CA PRO A 24 -1.04 26.17 -8.89
C PRO A 24 0.09 27.16 -8.60
N LEU A 25 0.95 26.83 -7.64
CA LEU A 25 2.19 27.55 -7.42
C LEU A 25 3.17 27.04 -8.50
N GLY A 26 3.89 27.94 -9.18
CA GLY A 26 5.01 27.53 -10.05
C GLY A 26 6.16 26.92 -9.23
N ASP A 27 7.41 26.97 -9.72
CA ASP A 27 8.59 26.41 -9.04
C ASP A 27 8.91 26.98 -7.63
N LYS A 28 8.10 27.88 -7.10
CA LYS A 28 8.25 28.43 -5.76
C LYS A 28 7.93 27.37 -4.71
N ILE A 29 8.82 27.29 -3.72
CA ILE A 29 8.65 26.45 -2.54
C ILE A 29 7.29 26.82 -1.90
N GLY A 30 6.40 25.83 -1.76
CA GLY A 30 5.00 26.01 -1.38
C GLY A 30 4.78 26.53 0.05
N PRO A 31 3.57 26.47 0.60
CA PRO A 31 3.28 26.97 1.95
C PRO A 31 4.07 26.21 3.03
N GLY A 32 4.46 26.91 4.10
CA GLY A 32 5.16 26.33 5.25
C GLY A 32 5.84 27.40 6.10
N MET A 33 6.01 27.13 7.40
CA MET A 33 6.47 28.13 8.38
C MET A 33 7.94 28.54 8.23
N ASN A 34 8.76 27.72 7.58
CA ASN A 34 10.17 27.97 7.29
C ASN A 34 10.62 27.13 6.09
N GLU A 35 11.81 27.42 5.55
CA GLU A 35 12.34 26.78 4.35
C GLU A 35 12.42 25.25 4.45
N ARG A 36 12.82 24.70 5.61
CA ARG A 36 12.89 23.26 5.85
C ARG A 36 11.52 22.61 5.67
N VAL A 37 10.48 23.15 6.32
CA VAL A 37 9.11 22.64 6.23
C VAL A 37 8.57 22.77 4.80
N GLN A 38 8.84 23.89 4.13
CA GLN A 38 8.40 24.11 2.76
C GLN A 38 9.05 23.11 1.78
N LYS A 39 10.35 22.81 1.95
CA LYS A 39 11.08 21.78 1.17
C LYS A 39 10.51 20.37 1.41
N LEU A 40 10.33 19.97 2.67
CA LEU A 40 9.75 18.66 3.02
C LEU A 40 8.32 18.51 2.48
N ARG A 41 7.50 19.56 2.57
CA ARG A 41 6.14 19.55 2.00
C ARG A 41 6.18 19.41 0.48
N LYS A 42 7.06 20.14 -0.21
CA LYS A 42 7.22 20.06 -1.66
C LYS A 42 7.57 18.63 -2.08
N LEU A 43 8.57 18.02 -1.42
CA LEU A 43 8.93 16.61 -1.63
C LEU A 43 7.73 15.69 -1.41
N SER A 44 7.08 15.76 -0.24
CA SER A 44 5.90 14.93 0.05
C SER A 44 4.78 15.11 -0.97
N PHE A 45 4.53 16.33 -1.45
CA PHE A 45 3.45 16.59 -2.38
C PHE A 45 3.77 16.16 -3.82
N GLU A 46 4.95 16.48 -4.32
CA GLU A 46 5.34 16.28 -5.73
C GLU A 46 5.81 14.86 -6.02
N THR A 47 6.28 14.09 -5.03
CA THR A 47 6.65 12.70 -5.27
C THR A 47 5.46 11.90 -5.80
N GLU A 48 5.66 11.20 -6.91
CA GLU A 48 4.66 10.30 -7.49
C GLU A 48 4.57 9.02 -6.63
N PRO A 49 3.37 8.55 -6.24
CA PRO A 49 3.22 7.31 -5.48
C PRO A 49 3.75 6.11 -6.27
N SER A 50 4.49 5.25 -5.58
CA SER A 50 5.06 4.02 -6.15
C SER A 50 4.88 2.83 -5.20
N LEU A 51 5.08 1.63 -5.73
CA LEU A 51 5.12 0.40 -4.93
C LEU A 51 6.56 -0.03 -4.70
N SER A 52 6.79 -0.69 -3.58
CA SER A 52 8.00 -1.44 -3.30
C SER A 52 7.65 -2.89 -2.97
N ILE A 53 8.32 -3.82 -3.65
CA ILE A 53 8.16 -5.27 -3.41
C ILE A 53 9.05 -5.79 -2.27
N GLU A 54 9.93 -4.95 -1.71
CA GLU A 54 10.92 -5.33 -0.69
C GLU A 54 10.28 -6.11 0.48
N ARG A 55 9.21 -5.57 1.05
CA ARG A 55 8.49 -6.22 2.17
C ARG A 55 7.98 -7.60 1.76
N ALA A 56 7.39 -7.71 0.57
CA ALA A 56 6.84 -8.97 0.08
C ALA A 56 7.94 -10.02 -0.12
N LEU A 57 9.12 -9.62 -0.59
CA LEU A 57 10.27 -10.52 -0.72
C LEU A 57 10.78 -11.01 0.63
N ILE A 58 11.03 -10.09 1.58
CA ILE A 58 11.47 -10.45 2.95
C ILE A 58 10.49 -11.41 3.60
N GLN A 59 9.20 -11.06 3.56
CA GLN A 59 8.16 -11.86 4.15
C GLN A 59 8.02 -13.22 3.47
N THR A 60 8.05 -13.27 2.14
CA THR A 60 7.93 -14.54 1.40
C THR A 60 9.07 -15.48 1.74
N LYS A 61 10.31 -14.97 1.80
CA LYS A 61 11.48 -15.75 2.22
C LYS A 61 11.30 -16.29 3.63
N PHE A 62 10.96 -15.43 4.59
CA PHE A 62 10.72 -15.82 5.98
C PHE A 62 9.66 -16.93 6.08
N TYR A 63 8.56 -16.78 5.36
CA TYR A 63 7.44 -17.71 5.36
C TYR A 63 7.78 -19.06 4.68
N LYS A 64 8.50 -19.05 3.55
CA LYS A 64 9.02 -20.27 2.89
C LYS A 64 9.84 -21.12 3.87
N GLU A 65 10.63 -20.49 4.73
CA GLU A 65 11.50 -21.18 5.68
C GLU A 65 10.80 -21.58 6.99
N ASN A 66 9.76 -20.86 7.42
CA ASN A 66 9.24 -20.95 8.79
C ASN A 66 7.76 -21.33 8.93
N PHE A 67 7.01 -21.42 7.82
CA PHE A 67 5.59 -21.74 7.90
C PHE A 67 5.35 -23.11 8.55
N GLY A 68 4.42 -23.16 9.51
CA GLY A 68 4.11 -24.37 10.29
C GLY A 68 5.06 -24.69 11.45
N LYS A 69 6.20 -24.01 11.59
CA LYS A 69 7.16 -24.26 12.69
C LYS A 69 6.77 -23.63 14.02
N TYR A 70 5.96 -22.58 13.98
CA TYR A 70 5.54 -21.80 15.16
C TYR A 70 4.04 -21.57 15.16
N SER A 71 3.49 -21.23 16.32
CA SER A 71 2.11 -20.73 16.40
C SER A 71 1.95 -19.46 15.56
N ILE A 72 0.75 -19.22 15.03
CA ILE A 72 0.49 -18.07 14.15
C ILE A 72 0.92 -16.73 14.79
N PRO A 73 0.62 -16.43 16.07
CA PRO A 73 1.08 -15.17 16.68
C PRO A 73 2.60 -15.03 16.73
N VAL A 74 3.32 -16.11 17.09
CA VAL A 74 4.78 -16.12 17.18
C VAL A 74 5.39 -15.95 15.78
N MET A 75 4.86 -16.68 14.78
CA MET A 75 5.27 -16.55 13.39
C MET A 75 5.14 -15.11 12.89
N ARG A 76 4.02 -14.43 13.20
CA ARG A 76 3.79 -13.04 12.80
C ARG A 76 4.74 -12.07 13.51
N GLY A 77 5.01 -12.27 14.80
CA GLY A 77 5.98 -11.49 15.55
C GLY A 77 7.41 -11.64 15.00
N MET A 78 7.83 -12.87 14.71
CA MET A 78 9.14 -13.15 14.11
C MET A 78 9.27 -12.58 12.70
N ASN A 79 8.23 -12.70 11.86
CA ASN A 79 8.21 -12.09 10.54
C ASN A 79 8.34 -10.56 10.61
N PHE A 80 7.65 -9.92 11.56
CA PHE A 80 7.76 -8.48 11.77
C PHE A 80 9.20 -8.09 12.14
N LEU A 81 9.83 -8.82 13.06
CA LEU A 81 11.24 -8.62 13.38
C LEU A 81 12.15 -8.81 12.16
N GLU A 82 11.88 -9.80 11.32
CA GLU A 82 12.66 -10.04 10.10
C GLU A 82 12.57 -8.88 9.11
N ILE A 83 11.37 -8.30 8.95
CA ILE A 83 11.16 -7.07 8.18
C ILE A 83 11.96 -5.92 8.80
N CYS A 84 11.88 -5.71 10.11
CA CYS A 84 12.63 -4.64 10.78
C CYS A 84 14.15 -4.76 10.62
N LYS A 85 14.70 -5.98 10.50
CA LYS A 85 16.14 -6.22 10.31
C LYS A 85 16.63 -5.91 8.90
N HIS A 86 15.80 -6.12 7.89
CA HIS A 86 16.23 -6.12 6.48
C HIS A 86 15.69 -4.96 5.66
N LYS A 87 14.57 -4.36 6.10
CA LYS A 87 13.93 -3.28 5.37
C LYS A 87 14.88 -2.08 5.22
N THR A 88 14.95 -1.53 4.00
CA THR A 88 15.65 -0.30 3.69
C THR A 88 15.10 0.86 4.53
N ILE A 89 16.02 1.58 5.18
CA ILE A 89 15.74 2.79 5.96
C ILE A 89 15.99 4.00 5.07
N TYR A 90 14.99 4.86 4.97
CA TYR A 90 15.12 6.17 4.33
C TYR A 90 15.29 7.24 5.42
N LEU A 91 16.26 8.13 5.20
CA LEU A 91 16.49 9.33 5.99
C LEU A 91 16.52 10.51 5.02
N GLY A 92 15.49 11.34 5.04
CA GLY A 92 15.34 12.46 4.13
C GLY A 92 16.16 13.68 4.55
N GLU A 93 16.56 14.49 3.55
CA GLU A 93 17.26 15.75 3.82
C GLU A 93 16.34 16.73 4.58
N GLY A 94 16.83 17.22 5.72
CA GLY A 94 16.09 18.16 6.57
C GLY A 94 15.01 17.53 7.45
N GLU A 95 14.90 16.19 7.50
CA GLU A 95 14.01 15.51 8.44
C GLU A 95 14.49 15.65 9.90
N LEU A 96 13.56 15.96 10.80
CA LEU A 96 13.78 15.91 12.25
C LEU A 96 13.05 14.74 12.91
N ILE A 97 11.95 14.30 12.29
CA ILE A 97 11.23 13.07 12.62
C ILE A 97 11.47 12.14 11.44
N VAL A 98 12.07 10.99 11.71
CA VAL A 98 12.51 10.04 10.69
C VAL A 98 11.62 8.81 10.66
N GLY A 99 11.59 8.14 9.51
CA GLY A 99 10.90 6.87 9.32
C GLY A 99 9.93 6.93 8.15
N GLU A 100 10.15 6.03 7.20
CA GLU A 100 9.30 5.87 6.02
C GLU A 100 8.78 4.44 5.90
N ARG A 101 7.62 4.31 5.24
CA ARG A 101 6.98 2.99 5.03
C ARG A 101 7.69 2.17 3.96
N GLY A 102 8.23 2.82 2.93
CA GLY A 102 9.00 2.20 1.85
C GLY A 102 10.46 2.65 1.86
N PRO A 103 11.21 2.38 0.77
CA PRO A 103 12.60 2.81 0.63
C PRO A 103 12.75 4.30 0.28
N SER A 104 11.65 5.00 -0.03
CA SER A 104 11.62 6.41 -0.43
C SER A 104 10.25 7.04 -0.16
N PRO A 105 10.12 8.38 -0.19
CA PRO A 105 8.85 9.06 0.04
C PRO A 105 7.75 8.56 -0.89
N LYS A 106 6.54 8.34 -0.34
CA LYS A 106 5.37 7.81 -1.07
C LYS A 106 5.56 6.46 -1.79
N SER A 107 6.70 5.79 -1.64
CA SER A 107 6.84 4.38 -2.00
C SER A 107 6.21 3.52 -0.90
N VAL A 108 5.21 2.72 -1.22
CA VAL A 108 4.47 1.91 -0.24
C VAL A 108 4.69 0.41 -0.46
N PRO A 109 4.76 -0.40 0.60
CA PRO A 109 4.95 -1.83 0.46
C PRO A 109 3.67 -2.55 0.02
N THR A 110 3.83 -3.73 -0.56
CA THR A 110 2.73 -4.69 -0.79
C THR A 110 2.54 -5.65 0.39
N PHE A 111 1.32 -6.20 0.53
CA PHE A 111 0.90 -7.05 1.65
C PHE A 111 0.33 -8.40 1.15
N PRO A 112 1.18 -9.27 0.59
CA PRO A 112 0.72 -10.46 -0.12
C PRO A 112 -0.02 -11.46 0.78
N GLU A 113 0.15 -11.41 2.10
CA GLU A 113 -0.64 -12.23 3.03
C GLU A 113 -2.11 -11.83 3.12
N LEU A 114 -2.43 -10.58 2.79
CA LEU A 114 -3.81 -10.07 2.79
C LEU A 114 -4.42 -10.27 1.40
N THR A 115 -3.76 -9.70 0.39
CA THR A 115 -4.09 -9.86 -1.03
C THR A 115 -2.79 -9.84 -1.80
N CYS A 116 -2.55 -10.90 -2.56
CA CYS A 116 -1.44 -10.97 -3.48
C CYS A 116 -1.92 -10.46 -4.84
N HIS A 117 -1.35 -9.33 -5.29
CA HIS A 117 -1.63 -8.77 -6.60
C HIS A 117 -1.11 -9.70 -7.70
N SER A 118 -1.87 -9.81 -8.78
CA SER A 118 -1.44 -10.42 -10.03
C SER A 118 -0.57 -9.45 -10.84
N VAL A 119 0.09 -9.97 -11.88
CA VAL A 119 0.80 -9.13 -12.87
C VAL A 119 -0.15 -8.13 -13.54
N GLU A 120 -1.37 -8.56 -13.87
CA GLU A 120 -2.40 -7.68 -14.44
C GLU A 120 -2.79 -6.55 -13.48
N ASP A 121 -2.93 -6.84 -12.18
CA ASP A 121 -3.22 -5.80 -11.19
C ASP A 121 -2.12 -4.72 -11.18
N PHE A 122 -0.84 -5.10 -11.31
CA PHE A 122 0.25 -4.13 -11.40
C PHE A 122 0.19 -3.29 -12.69
N HIS A 123 -0.18 -3.89 -13.83
CA HIS A 123 -0.37 -3.15 -15.07
C HIS A 123 -1.54 -2.15 -14.96
N VAL A 124 -2.63 -2.54 -14.30
CA VAL A 124 -3.75 -1.63 -13.99
C VAL A 124 -3.30 -0.51 -13.05
N LEU A 125 -2.55 -0.81 -11.99
CA LEU A 125 -2.05 0.19 -11.04
C LEU A 125 -1.12 1.22 -11.70
N ASN A 126 -0.31 0.79 -12.68
CA ASN A 126 0.58 1.65 -13.46
C ASN A 126 -0.17 2.61 -14.40
N THR A 127 -1.37 2.25 -14.85
CA THR A 127 -2.07 2.96 -15.93
C THR A 127 -3.35 3.68 -15.49
N ARG A 128 -3.97 3.30 -14.37
CA ARG A 128 -5.24 3.88 -13.90
C ARG A 128 -5.16 5.38 -13.65
N ASP A 129 -6.23 6.09 -14.00
CA ASP A 129 -6.30 7.56 -13.88
C ASP A 129 -6.32 8.05 -12.43
N MET A 130 -7.02 7.32 -11.56
CA MET A 130 -7.22 7.67 -10.16
C MET A 130 -6.33 6.83 -9.24
N GLN A 131 -5.63 7.51 -8.34
CA GLN A 131 -4.73 6.91 -7.34
C GLN A 131 -3.69 5.96 -7.93
N ARG A 132 -3.14 6.29 -9.10
CA ARG A 132 -2.05 5.53 -9.74
C ARG A 132 -0.89 5.27 -8.77
N TYR A 133 -0.35 4.06 -8.79
CA TYR A 133 0.91 3.70 -8.14
C TYR A 133 1.84 3.11 -9.16
N THR A 134 3.03 3.69 -9.33
CA THR A 134 4.01 3.17 -10.28
C THR A 134 4.79 1.99 -9.71
N ILE A 135 5.12 1.04 -10.57
CA ILE A 135 5.99 -0.10 -10.26
C ILE A 135 6.82 -0.44 -11.49
N LEU A 136 8.10 -0.72 -11.29
CA LEU A 136 9.03 -1.04 -12.37
C LEU A 136 8.76 -2.44 -12.91
N GLN A 137 9.00 -2.64 -14.21
CA GLN A 137 8.78 -3.96 -14.82
C GLN A 137 9.67 -5.03 -14.17
N GLU A 138 10.91 -4.69 -13.81
CA GLU A 138 11.80 -5.64 -13.10
C GLU A 138 11.21 -6.11 -11.77
N ASP A 139 10.53 -5.22 -11.02
CA ASP A 139 9.88 -5.56 -9.76
C ASP A 139 8.63 -6.43 -10.02
N ILE A 140 7.89 -6.18 -11.10
CA ILE A 140 6.77 -7.03 -11.51
C ILE A 140 7.28 -8.45 -11.82
N ASP A 141 8.34 -8.58 -12.61
CA ASP A 141 8.91 -9.87 -13.03
C ASP A 141 9.44 -10.65 -11.81
N ILE A 142 10.12 -9.97 -10.88
CA ILE A 142 10.59 -10.58 -9.62
C ILE A 142 9.40 -11.00 -8.75
N TYR A 143 8.37 -10.17 -8.65
CA TYR A 143 7.19 -10.47 -7.83
C TYR A 143 6.41 -11.67 -8.38
N GLU A 144 6.23 -11.73 -9.70
CA GLU A 144 5.62 -12.87 -10.39
C GLU A 144 6.36 -14.17 -10.12
N LYS A 145 7.69 -14.14 -10.17
CA LYS A 145 8.51 -15.33 -9.96
C LYS A 145 8.58 -15.75 -8.49
N GLU A 146 8.78 -14.81 -7.58
CA GLU A 146 9.19 -15.12 -6.21
C GLU A 146 8.04 -15.08 -5.19
N VAL A 147 7.06 -14.18 -5.40
CA VAL A 147 6.00 -13.87 -4.43
C VAL A 147 4.70 -14.58 -4.79
N ILE A 148 4.18 -14.40 -6.02
CA ILE A 148 2.88 -14.96 -6.43
C ILE A 148 2.77 -16.46 -6.15
N PRO A 149 3.73 -17.32 -6.56
CA PRO A 149 3.57 -18.77 -6.42
C PRO A 149 3.54 -19.23 -4.97
N TYR A 150 4.14 -18.46 -4.06
CA TYR A 150 4.09 -18.77 -2.64
C TYR A 150 2.75 -18.39 -2.02
N TRP A 151 2.21 -17.21 -2.34
CA TRP A 151 1.01 -16.68 -1.69
C TRP A 151 -0.29 -17.16 -2.30
N GLU A 152 -0.25 -17.70 -3.52
CA GLU A 152 -1.40 -18.35 -4.15
C GLU A 152 -2.01 -19.42 -3.23
N GLY A 153 -3.33 -19.34 -3.05
CA GLY A 153 -4.13 -20.19 -2.16
C GLY A 153 -3.96 -19.90 -0.66
N LYS A 154 -3.22 -18.86 -0.27
CA LYS A 154 -2.84 -18.58 1.14
C LYS A 154 -3.24 -17.20 1.63
N THR A 155 -3.81 -16.35 0.76
CA THR A 155 -4.15 -14.98 1.12
C THR A 155 -5.41 -14.91 2.01
N MET A 156 -5.53 -13.85 2.80
CA MET A 156 -6.76 -13.58 3.55
C MET A 156 -7.96 -13.43 2.62
N ARG A 157 -7.79 -12.75 1.48
CA ARG A 157 -8.83 -12.58 0.45
C ARG A 157 -9.38 -13.92 -0.01
N GLU A 158 -8.52 -14.82 -0.49
CA GLU A 158 -8.95 -16.14 -0.96
C GLU A 158 -9.65 -16.93 0.15
N ARG A 159 -9.14 -16.82 1.38
CA ARG A 159 -9.79 -17.45 2.53
C ARG A 159 -11.20 -16.89 2.74
N ILE A 160 -11.41 -15.57 2.70
CA ILE A 160 -12.74 -14.96 2.84
C ILE A 160 -13.68 -15.52 1.76
N PHE A 161 -13.32 -15.34 0.49
CA PHE A 161 -14.21 -15.69 -0.63
C PHE A 161 -14.45 -17.20 -0.78
N LYS A 162 -13.59 -18.06 -0.23
CA LYS A 162 -13.83 -19.51 -0.16
C LYS A 162 -14.87 -19.92 0.89
N HIS A 163 -15.14 -19.07 1.89
CA HIS A 163 -16.01 -19.42 3.02
C HIS A 163 -17.36 -18.69 3.01
N VAL A 164 -17.52 -17.63 2.23
CA VAL A 164 -18.80 -16.90 2.13
C VAL A 164 -19.84 -17.73 1.35
N PRO A 165 -21.13 -17.67 1.74
CA PRO A 165 -22.22 -18.29 0.98
C PRO A 165 -22.42 -17.68 -0.41
N GLU A 166 -23.06 -18.40 -1.32
CA GLU A 166 -23.33 -17.92 -2.68
C GLU A 166 -24.21 -16.66 -2.69
N GLU A 167 -25.21 -16.59 -1.79
CA GLU A 167 -26.07 -15.41 -1.61
C GLU A 167 -25.27 -14.15 -1.30
N TRP A 168 -24.22 -14.30 -0.48
CA TRP A 168 -23.35 -13.21 -0.09
C TRP A 168 -22.55 -12.71 -1.30
N SER A 169 -21.96 -13.63 -2.08
CA SER A 169 -21.20 -13.28 -3.28
C SER A 169 -22.06 -12.57 -4.31
N ARG A 170 -23.29 -13.06 -4.57
CA ARG A 170 -24.23 -12.41 -5.49
C ARG A 170 -24.57 -10.98 -5.06
N ALA A 171 -24.76 -10.75 -3.76
CA ALA A 171 -25.08 -9.43 -3.23
C ALA A 171 -23.87 -8.47 -3.28
N TYR A 172 -22.67 -8.97 -2.99
CA TYR A 172 -21.41 -8.22 -3.14
C TYR A 172 -21.15 -7.83 -4.60
N GLU A 173 -21.28 -8.76 -5.54
CA GLU A 173 -21.10 -8.52 -6.98
C GLU A 173 -22.15 -7.57 -7.56
N ALA A 174 -23.38 -7.59 -7.02
CA ALA A 174 -24.43 -6.62 -7.36
C ALA A 174 -24.20 -5.21 -6.77
N GLY A 175 -23.15 -5.03 -5.95
CA GLY A 175 -22.82 -3.74 -5.34
C GLY A 175 -23.75 -3.33 -4.20
N LEU A 176 -24.43 -4.28 -3.54
CA LEU A 176 -25.33 -3.98 -2.42
C LEU A 176 -24.57 -3.61 -1.14
N PHE A 177 -23.36 -4.15 -0.96
CA PHE A 177 -22.43 -3.80 0.12
C PHE A 177 -20.98 -4.06 -0.33
N THR A 178 -20.01 -3.67 0.50
CA THR A 178 -18.57 -3.91 0.28
C THR A 178 -17.96 -4.71 1.43
N GLU A 179 -16.82 -5.36 1.20
CA GLU A 179 -16.08 -6.11 2.22
C GLU A 179 -14.76 -5.39 2.56
N PHE A 180 -14.73 -4.72 3.70
CA PHE A 180 -13.61 -3.84 4.06
C PHE A 180 -12.28 -4.60 4.26
N MET A 181 -12.34 -5.86 4.69
CA MET A 181 -11.17 -6.68 4.99
C MET A 181 -10.66 -7.49 3.79
N GLU A 182 -11.25 -7.34 2.59
CA GLU A 182 -10.88 -8.12 1.41
C GLU A 182 -9.47 -7.81 0.89
N GLN A 183 -8.94 -6.62 1.16
CA GLN A 183 -7.61 -6.15 0.72
C GLN A 183 -6.79 -5.51 1.85
N ARG A 184 -7.34 -5.40 3.06
CA ARG A 184 -6.73 -4.68 4.18
C ARG A 184 -6.94 -5.42 5.49
N ALA A 185 -5.98 -5.30 6.40
CA ALA A 185 -6.20 -5.71 7.79
C ALA A 185 -7.20 -4.76 8.46
N PRO A 186 -7.94 -5.19 9.50
CA PRO A 186 -8.96 -4.36 10.14
C PRO A 186 -8.46 -2.98 10.56
N GLY A 187 -7.30 -2.89 11.22
CA GLY A 187 -6.74 -1.61 11.65
C GLY A 187 -7.72 -0.85 12.56
N HIS A 188 -8.16 0.35 12.14
CA HIS A 188 -9.21 1.17 12.77
C HIS A 188 -9.06 1.29 14.30
N THR A 189 -7.87 1.68 14.75
CA THR A 189 -7.54 1.82 16.17
C THR A 189 -6.80 3.13 16.44
N CYS A 190 -6.77 3.55 17.70
CA CYS A 190 -6.00 4.67 18.21
C CYS A 190 -5.07 4.18 19.33
N LEU A 191 -3.83 4.67 19.36
CA LEU A 191 -2.86 4.29 20.39
C LEU A 191 -3.14 5.00 21.71
N ASP A 192 -2.71 4.39 22.82
CA ASP A 192 -2.69 5.03 24.13
C ASP A 192 -1.37 5.79 24.38
N ASP A 193 -1.19 6.32 25.61
CA ASP A 193 0.00 7.09 25.98
C ASP A 193 1.16 6.25 26.57
N LYS A 194 1.07 4.92 26.56
CA LYS A 194 2.05 4.05 27.23
C LYS A 194 3.46 4.19 26.66
N ILE A 195 3.58 4.32 25.33
CA ILE A 195 4.89 4.40 24.66
C ILE A 195 5.73 5.60 25.15
N TYR A 196 5.08 6.69 25.56
CA TYR A 196 5.75 7.89 26.09
C TYR A 196 6.17 7.74 27.56
N LYS A 197 5.63 6.74 28.27
CA LYS A 197 5.85 6.53 29.71
C LYS A 197 6.68 5.28 30.02
N LYS A 198 6.71 4.29 29.13
CA LYS A 198 7.27 2.96 29.41
C LYS A 198 8.36 2.50 28.44
N GLY A 199 8.52 3.16 27.29
CA GLY A 199 9.30 2.59 26.20
C GLY A 199 8.59 1.40 25.54
N MET A 200 9.36 0.60 24.80
CA MET A 200 8.90 -0.62 24.12
C MET A 200 8.96 -1.84 25.03
#